data_AF-A0A0A9D9U7-F1
#
_entry.id   AF-A0A0A9D9U7-F1
#
_cell.length_a   1.000
_cell.length_b   1.000
_cell.length_c   1.000
_cell.angle_alpha   90.00
_cell.angle_beta   90.00
_cell.angle_gamma   90.00
#
_symmetry.space_group_name_H-M   'P 1'
#
loop_
_entity.id
_entity.type
_entity.pdbx_description
1 polymer ?
#
loop_
_entity_poly.entity_id
_entity_poly.type
_entity_poly.pdbx_seq_one_letter_code
_entity_poly.pdbx_strand_id
1 'polypeptide(L)'
;MERLALIERMERQVEALERDKVKMVEEIEKLHQSEKDAVSKVAMLEKSVDEREKEIDEMLKRNNQQRSSTVQVLESLLTTEREACAEANKRAEALSLQLQATQGKLDMLQQELTSVQLNETALDSKLKTSARRLRGEVTESVHDMDIDDDNNGRRRKRLKSTTSPFKNNHTEDGGSVFIGEDTYNGSQQGTETEDYTKFTVQKLKQELTKHGFGAQLLQLKNPNKKDIVALYEKHVVGK
;
A
#
# COMPACT_ATOMS: atom_id res chain seq x y z
N MET A 1 1.03 26.84 -99.64
CA MET A 1 1.96 26.32 -98.64
C MET A 1 1.49 26.59 -97.21
N GLU A 2 1.01 27.79 -96.88
CA GLU A 2 0.55 28.14 -95.52
C GLU A 2 -0.57 27.25 -94.95
N ARG A 3 -1.54 26.84 -95.78
CA ARG A 3 -2.61 25.93 -95.36
C ARG A 3 -2.08 24.56 -94.89
N LEU A 4 -1.05 24.03 -95.54
CA LEU A 4 -0.44 22.74 -95.16
C LEU A 4 0.31 22.86 -93.83
N ALA A 5 1.05 23.94 -93.62
CA ALA A 5 1.74 24.19 -92.35
C ALA A 5 0.77 24.38 -91.17
N LEU A 6 -0.41 24.96 -91.41
CA LEU A 6 -1.45 25.07 -90.40
C LEU A 6 -2.05 23.71 -90.05
N ILE A 7 -2.35 22.88 -91.06
CA ILE A 7 -2.85 21.50 -90.86
C ILE A 7 -1.85 20.69 -90.04
N GLU A 8 -0.58 20.68 -90.43
CA GLU A 8 0.48 19.92 -89.74
C GLU A 8 0.70 20.39 -88.28
N ARG A 9 0.46 21.68 -87.98
CA ARG A 9 0.49 22.19 -86.61
C ARG A 9 -0.70 21.68 -85.79
N MET A 10 -1.89 21.69 -86.39
CA MET A 10 -3.12 21.19 -85.74
C MET A 10 -3.03 19.68 -85.49
N GLU A 11 -2.49 18.91 -86.44
CA GLU A 11 -2.26 17.46 -86.29
C GLU A 11 -1.34 17.16 -85.10
N ARG A 12 -0.19 17.85 -84.99
CA ARG A 12 0.70 17.72 -83.83
C ARG A 12 0.02 18.07 -82.51
N GLN A 13 -0.88 19.06 -82.52
CA GLN A 13 -1.64 19.44 -81.33
C GLN A 13 -2.65 18.35 -80.95
N VAL A 14 -3.32 17.74 -81.92
CA VAL A 14 -4.22 16.60 -81.70
C VAL A 14 -3.44 15.43 -81.12
N GLU A 15 -2.30 15.06 -81.69
CA GLU A 15 -1.44 13.98 -81.18
C GLU A 15 -0.91 14.24 -79.76
N ALA A 16 -0.63 15.50 -79.42
CA ALA A 16 -0.25 15.89 -78.07
C ALA A 16 -1.43 15.70 -77.08
N LEU A 17 -2.62 16.16 -77.46
CA LEU A 17 -3.84 16.00 -76.66
C LEU A 17 -4.24 14.53 -76.50
N GLU A 18 -4.06 13.70 -77.52
CA GLU A 18 -4.30 12.25 -77.44
C GLU A 18 -3.35 11.57 -76.45
N ARG A 19 -2.06 11.91 -76.47
CA ARG A 19 -1.10 11.40 -75.48
C ARG A 19 -1.46 11.82 -74.06
N ASP A 20 -1.86 13.06 -73.87
CA ASP A 20 -2.24 13.55 -72.54
C ASP A 20 -3.56 12.92 -72.07
N LYS A 21 -4.53 12.69 -72.97
CA LYS A 21 -5.74 11.92 -72.67
C LYS A 21 -5.40 10.52 -72.19
N VAL A 22 -4.49 9.81 -72.86
CA VAL A 22 -4.09 8.44 -72.45
C VAL A 22 -3.46 8.46 -71.05
N LYS A 23 -2.53 9.39 -70.78
CA LYS A 23 -1.93 9.53 -69.44
C LYS A 23 -2.96 9.80 -68.35
N MET A 24 -3.92 10.70 -68.61
CA MET A 24 -4.97 11.02 -67.66
C MET A 24 -5.87 9.82 -67.38
N VAL A 25 -6.19 9.01 -68.41
CA VAL A 25 -6.95 7.76 -68.23
C VAL A 25 -6.19 6.75 -67.38
N GLU A 26 -4.89 6.56 -67.61
CA GLU A 26 -4.06 5.67 -66.79
C GLU A 26 -3.97 6.14 -65.33
N GLU A 27 -3.88 7.45 -65.10
CA GLU A 27 -3.87 8.03 -63.76
C GLU A 27 -5.21 7.84 -63.04
N ILE A 28 -6.33 8.06 -63.73
CA ILE A 28 -7.68 7.80 -63.22
C ILE A 28 -7.83 6.32 -62.82
N GLU A 29 -7.35 5.40 -63.66
CA GLU A 29 -7.45 3.96 -63.36
C GLU A 29 -6.61 3.57 -62.13
N LYS A 30 -5.38 4.11 -62.01
CA LYS A 30 -4.54 3.92 -60.82
C LYS A 30 -5.19 4.48 -59.56
N LEU A 31 -5.78 5.67 -59.64
CA LEU A 31 -6.49 6.29 -58.52
C LEU A 31 -7.72 5.47 -58.11
N HIS A 32 -8.52 5.00 -59.08
CA HIS A 32 -9.65 4.12 -58.80
C HIS A 32 -9.24 2.81 -58.14
N GLN A 33 -8.12 2.20 -58.54
CA GLN A 33 -7.66 0.97 -57.89
C GLN A 33 -7.19 1.25 -56.45
N SER A 34 -6.43 2.33 -56.26
CA SER A 34 -5.99 2.78 -54.92
C SER A 34 -7.19 3.09 -54.01
N GLU A 35 -8.24 3.73 -54.53
CA GLU A 35 -9.48 4.00 -53.80
C GLU A 35 -10.17 2.71 -53.34
N LYS A 36 -10.31 1.72 -54.24
CA LYS A 36 -10.90 0.42 -53.89
C LYS A 36 -10.10 -0.28 -52.79
N ASP A 37 -8.78 -0.29 -52.91
CA ASP A 37 -7.90 -0.92 -51.92
C ASP A 37 -7.98 -0.19 -50.57
N ALA A 38 -8.04 1.15 -50.58
CA ALA A 38 -8.20 1.97 -49.39
C ALA A 38 -9.56 1.71 -48.71
N VAL A 39 -10.65 1.66 -49.46
CA VAL A 39 -12.00 1.36 -48.94
C VAL A 39 -12.03 -0.05 -48.33
N SER A 40 -11.45 -1.05 -49.00
CA SER A 40 -11.37 -2.40 -48.45
C SER A 40 -10.55 -2.44 -47.16
N LYS A 41 -9.46 -1.68 -47.08
CA LYS A 41 -8.63 -1.60 -45.88
C LYS A 41 -9.35 -0.92 -44.73
N VAL A 42 -10.07 0.18 -44.99
CA VAL A 42 -10.90 0.87 -44.00
C VAL A 42 -11.95 -0.08 -43.43
N ALA A 43 -12.70 -0.79 -44.28
CA ALA A 43 -13.71 -1.73 -43.83
C ALA A 43 -13.14 -2.84 -42.92
N MET A 44 -11.94 -3.36 -43.23
CA MET A 44 -11.27 -4.33 -42.36
C MET A 44 -10.85 -3.73 -41.02
N LEU A 45 -10.34 -2.49 -41.02
CA LEU A 45 -9.92 -1.81 -39.79
C LEU A 45 -11.10 -1.45 -38.90
N GLU A 46 -12.20 -0.97 -39.46
CA GLU A 46 -13.46 -0.70 -38.75
C GLU A 46 -13.95 -1.97 -38.04
N LYS A 47 -14.01 -3.10 -38.75
CA LYS A 47 -14.36 -4.39 -38.14
C LYS A 47 -13.43 -4.77 -36.98
N SER A 48 -12.12 -4.59 -37.14
CA SER A 48 -11.16 -4.88 -36.07
C SER A 48 -11.30 -3.94 -34.86
N VAL A 49 -11.69 -2.68 -35.10
CA VAL A 49 -12.00 -1.72 -34.02
C VAL A 49 -13.25 -2.19 -33.28
N ASP A 50 -14.33 -2.50 -33.98
CA ASP A 50 -15.58 -2.99 -33.36
C ASP A 50 -15.37 -4.26 -32.53
N GLU A 51 -14.53 -5.19 -33.00
CA GLU A 51 -14.17 -6.40 -32.27
C GLU A 51 -13.40 -6.08 -30.98
N ARG A 52 -12.39 -5.21 -31.07
CA ARG A 52 -11.62 -4.78 -29.88
C ARG A 52 -12.47 -4.01 -28.88
N GLU A 53 -13.39 -3.17 -29.34
CA GLU A 53 -14.31 -2.44 -28.46
C GLU A 53 -15.21 -3.42 -27.68
N LYS A 54 -15.76 -4.43 -28.35
CA LYS A 54 -16.54 -5.50 -27.69
C LYS A 54 -15.70 -6.26 -26.67
N GLU A 55 -14.47 -6.63 -27.00
CA GLU A 55 -13.57 -7.33 -26.08
C GLU A 55 -13.27 -6.50 -24.82
N ILE A 56 -13.00 -5.19 -24.99
CA ILE A 56 -12.76 -4.26 -23.89
C ILE A 56 -14.01 -4.15 -23.01
N ASP A 57 -15.19 -3.97 -23.60
CA ASP A 57 -16.45 -3.86 -22.86
C ASP A 57 -16.74 -5.11 -22.04
N GLU A 58 -16.53 -6.30 -22.62
CA GLU A 58 -16.72 -7.54 -21.89
C GLU A 58 -15.68 -7.72 -20.77
N MET A 59 -14.42 -7.34 -21.01
CA MET A 59 -13.37 -7.38 -19.99
C MET A 59 -13.72 -6.45 -18.82
N LEU A 60 -14.14 -5.21 -19.09
CA LEU A 60 -14.55 -4.24 -18.09
C LEU A 60 -15.77 -4.74 -17.30
N LYS A 61 -16.75 -5.34 -17.98
CA LYS A 61 -17.92 -5.94 -17.32
C LYS A 61 -17.54 -7.06 -16.36
N ARG A 62 -16.67 -7.99 -16.79
CA ARG A 62 -16.17 -9.08 -15.94
C ARG A 62 -15.35 -8.53 -14.75
N ASN A 63 -14.49 -7.54 -14.98
CA ASN A 63 -13.69 -6.91 -13.93
C ASN A 63 -14.59 -6.23 -12.88
N ASN A 64 -15.56 -5.44 -13.31
CA ASN A 64 -16.50 -4.77 -12.41
C ASN A 64 -17.35 -5.76 -11.63
N GLN A 65 -17.78 -6.86 -12.26
CA GLN A 65 -18.51 -7.93 -11.57
C GLN A 65 -17.66 -8.60 -10.48
N GLN A 66 -16.39 -8.89 -10.78
CA GLN A 66 -15.45 -9.46 -9.80
C GLN A 66 -15.19 -8.49 -8.64
N ARG A 67 -14.98 -7.19 -8.95
CA ARG A 67 -14.80 -6.14 -7.93
C ARG A 67 -16.03 -6.04 -7.04
N SER A 68 -17.23 -6.02 -7.61
CA SER A 68 -18.50 -5.97 -6.86
C SER A 68 -18.65 -7.19 -5.95
N SER A 69 -18.40 -8.40 -6.46
CA SER A 69 -18.43 -9.62 -5.65
C SER A 69 -17.41 -9.60 -4.51
N THR A 70 -16.20 -9.11 -4.77
CA THR A 70 -15.14 -9.01 -3.76
C THR A 70 -15.54 -8.03 -2.65
N VAL A 71 -16.07 -6.85 -3.01
CA VAL A 71 -16.57 -5.86 -2.04
C VAL A 71 -17.67 -6.46 -1.19
N GLN A 72 -18.63 -7.17 -1.78
CA GLN A 72 -19.72 -7.80 -1.02
C GLN A 72 -19.22 -8.83 0.00
N VAL A 73 -18.22 -9.65 -0.37
CA VAL A 73 -17.59 -10.61 0.55
C VAL A 73 -16.86 -9.89 1.69
N LEU A 74 -16.10 -8.83 1.39
CA LEU A 74 -15.38 -8.05 2.40
C LEU A 74 -16.34 -7.33 3.36
N GLU A 75 -17.44 -6.78 2.86
CA GLU A 75 -18.48 -6.17 3.69
C GLU A 75 -19.12 -7.21 4.62
N SER A 76 -19.41 -8.41 4.10
CA SER A 76 -19.95 -9.51 4.91
C SER A 76 -18.97 -9.93 6.01
N LEU A 77 -17.69 -10.10 5.69
CA LEU A 77 -16.65 -10.42 6.67
C LEU A 77 -16.50 -9.33 7.72
N LEU A 78 -16.53 -8.06 7.32
CA LEU A 78 -16.46 -6.92 8.24
C LEU A 78 -17.67 -6.89 9.18
N THR A 79 -18.88 -7.21 8.68
CA THR A 79 -20.07 -7.31 9.55
C THR A 79 -19.92 -8.44 10.57
N THR A 80 -19.48 -9.63 10.14
CA THR A 80 -19.26 -10.76 11.05
C THR A 80 -18.16 -10.49 12.07
N GLU A 81 -17.08 -9.82 11.69
CA GLU A 81 -16.01 -9.42 12.61
C GLU A 81 -16.53 -8.45 13.68
N ARG A 82 -17.32 -7.45 13.27
CA ARG A 82 -17.95 -6.50 14.20
C ARG A 82 -18.89 -7.19 15.18
N GLU A 83 -19.69 -8.15 14.71
CA GLU A 83 -20.57 -8.95 15.56
C GLU A 83 -19.79 -9.81 16.56
N ALA A 84 -18.74 -10.50 16.10
CA ALA A 84 -17.88 -11.31 16.95
C ALA A 84 -17.16 -10.46 18.02
N CYS A 85 -16.70 -9.27 17.66
CA CYS A 85 -16.09 -8.32 18.59
C CYS A 85 -17.10 -7.81 19.63
N ALA A 86 -18.32 -7.46 19.21
CA ALA A 86 -19.39 -7.07 20.13
C ALA A 86 -19.75 -8.21 21.11
N GLU A 87 -19.76 -9.45 20.65
CA GLU A 87 -20.01 -10.63 21.49
C GLU A 87 -18.85 -10.88 22.48
N ALA A 88 -17.60 -10.76 22.04
CA ALA A 88 -16.43 -10.86 22.90
C ALA A 88 -16.43 -9.79 24.00
N ASN A 89 -16.78 -8.55 23.66
CA ASN A 89 -16.93 -7.46 24.65
C ASN A 89 -18.03 -7.77 25.67
N LYS A 90 -19.21 -8.22 25.22
CA LYS A 90 -20.29 -8.64 26.13
C LYS A 90 -19.84 -9.74 27.10
N ARG A 91 -19.08 -10.73 26.60
CA ARG A 91 -18.51 -11.81 27.46
C ARG A 91 -17.49 -11.26 28.45
N ALA A 92 -16.61 -10.36 28.03
CA ALA A 92 -15.62 -9.73 28.90
C ALA A 92 -16.28 -8.88 30.00
N GLU A 93 -17.32 -8.12 29.67
CA GLU A 93 -18.12 -7.36 30.63
C GLU A 93 -18.80 -8.27 31.65
N ALA A 94 -19.42 -9.36 31.20
CA ALA A 94 -20.06 -10.34 32.09
C ALA A 94 -19.06 -10.97 33.08
N LEU A 95 -17.87 -11.35 32.60
CA LEU A 95 -16.81 -11.88 33.45
C LEU A 95 -16.27 -10.82 34.43
N SER A 96 -16.15 -9.57 34.01
CA SER A 96 -15.73 -8.45 34.86
C SER A 96 -16.71 -8.23 36.02
N LEU A 97 -18.02 -8.23 35.73
CA LEU A 97 -19.07 -8.15 36.75
C LEU A 97 -19.01 -9.34 37.72
N GLN A 98 -18.79 -10.55 37.19
CA GLN A 98 -18.64 -11.75 38.03
C GLN A 98 -17.41 -11.65 38.93
N LEU A 99 -16.27 -11.19 38.42
CA LEU A 99 -15.04 -11.00 39.18
C LEU A 99 -15.24 -9.98 40.31
N GLN A 100 -15.87 -8.84 40.00
CA GLN A 100 -16.21 -7.83 41.01
C GLN A 100 -17.12 -8.40 42.11
N ALA A 101 -18.14 -9.18 41.74
CA ALA A 101 -19.02 -9.82 42.71
C ALA A 101 -18.28 -10.85 43.58
N THR A 102 -17.35 -11.62 43.00
CA THR A 102 -16.52 -12.57 43.76
C THR A 102 -15.51 -11.87 44.67
N GLN A 103 -14.92 -10.75 44.22
CA GLN A 103 -14.02 -9.93 45.04
C GLN A 103 -14.78 -9.36 46.24
N GLY A 104 -15.98 -8.83 46.06
CA GLY A 104 -16.79 -8.33 47.17
C GLY A 104 -17.13 -9.40 48.20
N LYS A 105 -17.40 -10.65 47.76
CA LYS A 105 -17.59 -11.79 48.68
C LYS A 105 -16.31 -12.14 49.44
N LEU A 106 -15.15 -12.09 48.78
CA LEU A 106 -13.86 -12.33 49.41
C LEU A 106 -13.57 -11.28 50.49
N ASP A 107 -13.81 -10.00 50.19
CA ASP A 107 -13.61 -8.89 51.12
C ASP A 107 -14.52 -9.04 52.36
N MET A 108 -15.78 -9.44 52.16
CA MET A 108 -16.69 -9.76 53.28
C MET A 108 -16.16 -10.89 54.17
N LEU A 109 -15.71 -12.00 53.57
CA LEU A 109 -15.15 -13.14 54.32
C LEU A 109 -13.87 -12.75 55.07
N GLN A 110 -13.02 -11.90 54.48
CA GLN A 110 -11.84 -11.37 55.16
C GLN A 110 -12.21 -10.49 56.36
N GLN A 111 -13.26 -9.68 56.24
CA GLN A 111 -13.78 -8.87 57.35
C GLN A 111 -14.33 -9.76 58.48
N GLU A 112 -15.10 -10.80 58.15
CA GLU A 112 -15.61 -11.78 59.13
C GLU A 112 -14.48 -12.52 59.84
N LEU A 113 -13.47 -13.00 59.11
CA LEU A 113 -12.30 -13.67 59.67
C LEU A 113 -11.56 -12.76 60.66
N THR A 114 -11.35 -11.50 60.28
CA THR A 114 -10.69 -10.50 61.16
C THR A 114 -11.52 -10.25 62.42
N SER A 115 -12.84 -10.17 62.30
CA SER A 115 -13.75 -10.02 63.45
C SER A 115 -13.67 -11.21 64.41
N VAL A 116 -13.67 -12.44 63.87
CA VAL A 116 -13.52 -13.67 64.67
C VAL A 116 -12.17 -13.69 65.39
N GLN A 117 -11.07 -13.35 64.72
CA GLN A 117 -9.72 -13.28 65.32
C GLN A 117 -9.64 -12.25 66.46
N LEU A 118 -10.27 -11.07 66.29
CA LEU A 118 -10.36 -10.06 67.35
C LEU A 118 -11.17 -10.56 68.55
N ASN A 119 -12.31 -11.21 68.30
CA ASN A 119 -13.15 -11.80 69.34
C ASN A 119 -12.41 -12.93 70.08
N GLU A 120 -11.67 -13.78 69.37
CA GLU A 120 -10.84 -14.83 69.94
C GLU A 120 -9.73 -14.25 70.83
N THR A 121 -9.02 -13.23 70.36
CA THR A 121 -8.00 -12.52 71.15
C THR A 121 -8.60 -11.87 72.40
N ALA A 122 -9.81 -11.31 72.31
CA ALA A 122 -10.53 -10.75 73.45
C ALA A 122 -10.95 -11.83 74.47
N LEU A 123 -11.33 -13.02 74.01
CA LEU A 123 -11.63 -14.16 74.89
C LEU A 123 -10.36 -14.71 75.55
N ASP A 124 -9.27 -14.86 74.80
CA ASP A 124 -7.97 -15.32 75.32
C ASP A 124 -7.41 -14.37 76.39
N SER A 125 -7.49 -13.05 76.16
CA SER A 125 -7.10 -12.04 77.16
C SER A 125 -7.98 -12.08 78.43
N LYS A 126 -9.30 -12.31 78.29
CA LYS A 126 -10.20 -12.53 79.44
C LYS A 126 -9.85 -13.81 80.20
N LEU A 127 -9.50 -14.89 79.50
CA LEU A 127 -9.05 -16.14 80.10
C LEU A 127 -7.75 -15.94 80.89
N LYS A 128 -6.76 -15.26 80.31
CA LYS A 128 -5.50 -14.92 80.99
C LYS A 128 -5.70 -14.04 82.21
N THR A 129 -6.56 -13.02 82.13
CA THR A 129 -6.87 -12.12 83.27
C THR A 129 -7.70 -12.81 84.35
N SER A 130 -8.63 -13.71 83.98
CA SER A 130 -9.39 -14.53 84.92
C SER A 130 -8.50 -15.56 85.63
N ALA A 131 -7.60 -16.24 84.90
CA ALA A 131 -6.58 -17.12 85.48
C ALA A 131 -5.65 -16.37 86.45
N ARG A 132 -5.33 -15.10 86.17
CA ARG A 132 -4.57 -14.22 87.08
C ARG A 132 -5.32 -13.80 88.35
N ARG A 133 -6.65 -13.88 88.40
CA ARG A 133 -7.44 -13.61 89.62
C ARG A 133 -7.58 -14.84 90.53
N LEU A 134 -7.31 -16.04 90.02
CA LEU A 134 -7.30 -17.31 90.78
C LEU A 134 -5.92 -17.63 91.39
N ARG A 135 -4.85 -16.97 90.93
CA ARG A 135 -3.53 -16.99 91.57
C ARG A 135 -3.26 -15.62 92.17
N GLY A 136 -3.35 -15.52 93.49
CA GLY A 136 -2.84 -14.37 94.22
C GLY A 136 -1.39 -14.07 93.81
N GLU A 137 -1.15 -12.79 93.54
CA GLU A 137 0.06 -12.03 93.83
C GLU A 137 1.41 -12.72 93.54
N VAL A 138 2.02 -12.38 92.39
CA VAL A 138 3.49 -12.23 92.29
C VAL A 138 3.80 -11.07 91.36
N THR A 139 4.50 -10.10 91.93
CA THR A 139 5.19 -8.94 91.34
C THR A 139 6.39 -9.35 90.49
N GLU A 140 6.63 -8.64 89.37
CA GLU A 140 7.93 -8.22 88.78
C GLU A 140 7.66 -7.83 87.32
N SER A 141 7.81 -6.58 86.84
CA SER A 141 8.95 -5.65 86.83
C SER A 141 10.16 -6.15 86.04
N VAL A 142 10.22 -5.91 84.72
CA VAL A 142 11.45 -5.58 83.94
C VAL A 142 11.02 -4.89 82.62
N HIS A 143 11.25 -3.57 82.44
CA HIS A 143 12.21 -2.94 81.50
C HIS A 143 12.38 -3.67 80.15
N ASP A 144 11.93 -3.08 79.05
CA ASP A 144 12.65 -2.12 78.18
C ASP A 144 13.80 -2.77 77.38
N MET A 145 13.66 -2.76 76.05
CA MET A 145 14.71 -2.37 75.10
C MET A 145 14.11 -2.34 73.69
N ASP A 146 13.94 -1.12 73.17
CA ASP A 146 14.03 -0.84 71.74
C ASP A 146 15.41 -1.29 71.22
N ILE A 147 15.42 -2.01 70.10
CA ILE A 147 16.59 -2.16 69.23
C ILE A 147 16.13 -1.81 67.82
N ASP A 148 16.35 -0.56 67.44
CA ASP A 148 16.79 -0.23 66.10
C ASP A 148 18.21 -0.79 65.93
N ASP A 149 18.43 -1.65 64.94
CA ASP A 149 19.75 -1.79 64.31
C ASP A 149 19.61 -1.78 62.79
N ASP A 150 19.86 -0.57 62.31
CA ASP A 150 20.05 -0.14 60.96
C ASP A 150 21.40 -0.67 60.44
N ASN A 151 21.42 -1.87 59.85
CA ASN A 151 22.63 -2.30 59.14
C ASN A 151 22.37 -3.32 58.02
N ASN A 152 22.06 -2.82 56.83
CA ASN A 152 22.67 -3.41 55.64
C ASN A 152 22.82 -2.40 54.49
N GLY A 153 23.85 -1.57 54.62
CA GLY A 153 24.41 -0.82 53.51
C GLY A 153 24.95 -1.77 52.43
N ARG A 154 24.23 -1.88 51.31
CA ARG A 154 24.81 -2.28 50.03
C ARG A 154 24.51 -1.25 48.95
N ARG A 155 25.43 -0.29 48.88
CA ARG A 155 25.73 0.57 47.72
C ARG A 155 25.48 -0.17 46.40
N ARG A 156 24.55 0.34 45.59
CA ARG A 156 24.64 0.25 44.12
C ARG A 156 24.40 1.61 43.50
N LYS A 157 25.23 1.87 42.49
CA LYS A 157 25.59 3.18 41.94
C LYS A 157 24.42 3.81 41.21
N ARG A 158 24.31 5.14 41.36
CA ARG A 158 23.48 6.05 40.56
C ARG A 158 23.63 5.74 39.06
N LEU A 159 22.56 5.30 38.42
CA LEU A 159 22.43 5.42 36.97
C LEU A 159 21.67 6.73 36.69
N LYS A 160 22.33 7.56 35.89
CA LYS A 160 21.90 8.87 35.44
C LYS A 160 20.96 8.62 34.27
N SER A 161 19.66 8.88 34.43
CA SER A 161 18.72 8.90 33.31
C SER A 161 19.05 10.09 32.40
N THR A 162 19.46 9.79 31.17
CA THR A 162 19.54 10.75 30.07
C THR A 162 18.61 10.27 28.96
N THR A 163 17.32 10.58 29.09
CA THR A 163 16.39 10.46 27.96
C THR A 163 15.52 11.72 27.94
N SER A 164 16.13 12.83 27.54
CA SER A 164 15.40 14.00 27.08
C SER A 164 14.65 13.63 25.80
N PRO A 165 13.38 14.02 25.63
CA PRO A 165 12.71 13.95 24.34
C PRO A 165 13.37 14.98 23.42
N PHE A 166 14.06 14.53 22.39
CA PHE A 166 14.46 15.42 21.30
C PHE A 166 13.18 15.88 20.59
N LYS A 167 12.78 17.12 20.92
CA LYS A 167 11.99 17.97 20.02
C LYS A 167 12.90 18.28 18.83
N ASN A 168 12.63 17.69 17.67
CA ASN A 168 13.18 18.22 16.43
C ASN A 168 12.26 19.31 15.92
N ASN A 169 12.88 20.47 15.73
CA ASN A 169 12.27 21.73 15.42
C ASN A 169 11.66 21.71 14.02
N HIS A 170 10.45 22.26 13.97
CA HIS A 170 9.87 22.92 12.82
C HIS A 170 10.59 24.26 12.60
N THR A 171 10.51 24.77 11.35
CA THR A 171 11.04 26.03 10.80
C THR A 171 12.51 25.90 10.32
N GLU A 172 12.95 26.26 9.11
CA GLU A 172 12.54 27.25 8.09
C GLU A 172 13.08 26.76 6.72
N ASP A 173 12.29 26.87 5.65
CA ASP A 173 12.57 27.75 4.51
C ASP A 173 13.57 27.19 3.47
N GLY A 174 13.19 27.28 2.19
CA GLY A 174 13.97 26.72 1.07
C GLY A 174 13.17 25.97 0.01
N GLY A 175 11.89 26.31 -0.17
CA GLY A 175 11.10 25.86 -1.32
C GLY A 175 11.59 26.55 -2.59
N SER A 176 12.71 26.10 -3.16
CA SER A 176 13.14 26.55 -4.48
C SER A 176 12.25 25.93 -5.55
N VAL A 177 11.38 26.77 -6.10
CA VAL A 177 10.65 26.54 -7.34
C VAL A 177 11.67 26.57 -8.47
N PHE A 178 12.12 25.39 -8.93
CA PHE A 178 12.81 25.30 -10.21
C PHE A 178 11.75 25.29 -11.32
N ILE A 179 11.34 26.48 -11.75
CA ILE A 179 10.81 26.70 -13.10
C ILE A 179 12.03 26.63 -14.03
N GLY A 180 12.12 25.54 -14.77
CA GLY A 180 12.91 25.41 -16.00
C GLY A 180 12.03 24.61 -16.96
N GLU A 181 11.16 25.32 -17.67
CA GLU A 181 11.34 25.68 -19.08
C GLU A 181 10.93 24.51 -19.99
N ASP A 182 9.86 24.78 -20.74
CA ASP A 182 9.23 23.87 -21.68
C ASP A 182 10.26 23.30 -22.66
N THR A 183 10.47 21.97 -22.60
CA THR A 183 10.86 21.22 -23.77
C THR A 183 9.76 20.24 -24.07
N TYR A 184 8.83 20.69 -24.91
CA TYR A 184 8.03 19.82 -25.76
C TYR A 184 8.99 18.87 -26.48
N ASN A 185 9.06 17.61 -26.05
CA ASN A 185 9.53 16.56 -26.92
C ASN A 185 8.40 15.54 -27.05
N GLY A 186 7.92 15.51 -28.29
CA GLY A 186 6.69 14.88 -28.70
C GLY A 186 6.64 13.41 -28.36
N SER A 187 5.39 12.97 -28.22
CA SER A 187 4.92 11.63 -28.48
C SER A 187 5.46 11.14 -29.83
N GLN A 188 6.64 10.53 -29.84
CA GLN A 188 7.11 9.72 -30.96
C GLN A 188 6.96 8.26 -30.57
N GLN A 189 5.76 7.75 -30.85
CA GLN A 189 5.60 6.36 -31.26
C GLN A 189 6.38 6.20 -32.57
N GLY A 190 7.63 5.78 -32.44
CA GLY A 190 8.52 5.50 -33.55
C GLY A 190 9.67 4.70 -33.01
N THR A 191 9.81 3.48 -33.50
CA THR A 191 10.92 2.56 -33.26
C THR A 191 12.26 3.17 -33.64
N GLU A 192 12.81 4.03 -32.80
CA GLU A 192 14.24 4.26 -32.74
C GLU A 192 14.77 3.41 -31.59
N THR A 193 15.44 2.32 -31.95
CA THR A 193 16.23 1.53 -31.01
C THR A 193 17.37 2.42 -30.50
N GLU A 194 17.08 3.29 -29.52
CA GLU A 194 18.12 3.79 -28.63
C GLU A 194 18.82 2.56 -28.05
N ASP A 195 20.15 2.48 -28.21
CA ASP A 195 20.94 1.39 -27.64
C ASP A 195 20.76 1.36 -26.12
N TYR A 196 19.86 0.52 -25.64
CA TYR A 196 19.53 0.38 -24.21
C TYR A 196 20.75 -0.01 -23.36
N THR A 197 21.80 -0.53 -23.99
CA THR A 197 23.11 -0.80 -23.37
C THR A 197 23.84 0.48 -22.90
N LYS A 198 23.57 1.62 -23.55
CA LYS A 198 24.13 2.93 -23.21
C LYS A 198 23.36 3.63 -22.10
N PHE A 199 22.18 3.16 -21.72
CA PHE A 199 21.40 3.76 -20.65
C PHE A 199 22.15 3.71 -19.32
N THR A 200 21.95 4.76 -18.51
CA THR A 200 22.37 4.77 -17.12
C THR A 200 21.52 3.78 -16.32
N VAL A 201 22.03 3.32 -15.18
CA VAL A 201 21.27 2.44 -14.28
C VAL A 201 19.93 3.07 -13.88
N GLN A 202 19.91 4.38 -13.68
CA GLN A 202 18.69 5.11 -13.34
C GLN A 202 17.66 5.09 -14.48
N LYS A 203 18.08 5.34 -15.72
CA LYS A 203 17.18 5.30 -16.90
C LYS A 203 16.62 3.88 -17.12
N LEU A 204 17.45 2.84 -16.94
CA LEU A 204 16.98 1.45 -17.04
C LEU A 204 15.95 1.08 -15.96
N LYS A 205 16.16 1.52 -14.71
CA LYS A 205 15.20 1.27 -13.62
C LYS A 205 13.87 1.99 -13.88
N GLN A 206 13.91 3.21 -14.38
CA GLN A 206 12.73 3.97 -14.75
C GLN A 206 11.96 3.29 -15.88
N GLU A 207 12.65 2.86 -16.94
CA GLU A 207 12.01 2.21 -18.09
C GLU A 207 11.40 0.85 -17.69
N LEU A 208 12.10 0.04 -16.88
CA LEU A 208 11.55 -1.20 -16.32
C LEU A 208 10.29 -0.94 -15.48
N THR A 209 10.29 0.12 -14.67
CA THR A 209 9.13 0.50 -13.85
C THR A 209 7.96 0.96 -14.72
N LYS A 210 8.25 1.74 -15.77
CA LYS A 210 7.27 2.23 -16.75
C LYS A 210 6.63 1.09 -17.55
N HIS A 211 7.40 0.04 -17.88
CA HIS A 211 6.89 -1.18 -18.51
C HIS A 211 6.23 -2.18 -17.53
N GLY A 212 6.10 -1.82 -16.24
CA GLY A 212 5.41 -2.65 -15.25
C GLY A 212 6.27 -3.72 -14.58
N PHE A 213 7.59 -3.73 -14.82
CA PHE A 213 8.54 -4.72 -14.27
C PHE A 213 9.23 -4.26 -12.98
N GLY A 214 8.61 -3.32 -12.24
CA GLY A 214 9.14 -2.81 -10.97
C GLY A 214 9.27 -3.88 -9.87
N ALA A 215 8.36 -4.87 -9.86
CA ALA A 215 8.41 -5.97 -8.89
C ALA A 215 9.61 -6.92 -9.13
N GLN A 216 9.91 -7.23 -10.39
CA GLN A 216 11.04 -8.04 -10.80
C GLN A 216 12.37 -7.31 -10.53
N LEU A 217 12.37 -5.98 -10.67
CA LEU A 217 13.52 -5.15 -10.31
C LEU A 217 13.78 -5.15 -8.80
N LEU A 218 12.73 -5.15 -7.95
CA LEU A 218 12.84 -5.21 -6.50
C LEU A 218 13.31 -6.57 -5.97
N GLN A 219 13.06 -7.66 -6.71
CA GLN A 219 13.58 -8.98 -6.36
C GLN A 219 15.11 -9.05 -6.48
N LEU A 220 15.71 -8.20 -7.32
CA LEU A 220 17.15 -8.03 -7.38
C LEU A 220 17.60 -7.17 -6.20
N LYS A 221 18.06 -7.83 -5.13
CA LYS A 221 18.45 -7.17 -3.87
C LYS A 221 19.63 -6.19 -4.02
N ASN A 222 20.55 -6.46 -4.94
CA ASN A 222 21.70 -5.61 -5.32
C ASN A 222 22.07 -5.83 -6.80
N PRO A 223 21.30 -5.29 -7.75
CA PRO A 223 21.54 -5.55 -9.16
C PRO A 223 22.71 -4.72 -9.68
N ASN A 224 23.64 -5.38 -10.38
CA ASN A 224 24.67 -4.69 -11.15
C ASN A 224 24.08 -4.22 -12.50
N LYS A 225 24.75 -3.29 -13.21
CA LYS A 225 24.26 -2.75 -14.49
C LYS A 225 23.91 -3.88 -15.48
N LYS A 226 24.70 -4.96 -15.50
CA LYS A 226 24.46 -6.14 -16.34
C LYS A 226 23.14 -6.85 -16.03
N ASP A 227 22.79 -6.98 -14.75
CA ASP A 227 21.57 -7.67 -14.31
C ASP A 227 20.31 -6.88 -14.70
N ILE A 228 20.39 -5.55 -14.61
CA ILE A 228 19.29 -4.65 -14.99
C ILE A 228 19.11 -4.65 -16.51
N VAL A 229 20.21 -4.67 -17.28
CA VAL A 229 20.17 -4.79 -18.75
C VAL A 229 19.57 -6.14 -19.15
N ALA A 230 20.01 -7.25 -18.54
CA ALA A 230 19.46 -8.58 -18.83
C ALA A 230 17.96 -8.66 -18.49
N LEU A 231 17.53 -8.01 -17.40
CA LEU A 231 16.12 -7.93 -17.05
C LEU A 231 15.31 -7.14 -18.10
N TYR A 232 15.88 -6.04 -18.60
CA TYR A 232 15.32 -5.21 -19.66
C TYR A 232 15.24 -5.96 -21.00
N GLU A 233 16.28 -6.69 -21.38
CA GLU A 233 16.29 -7.54 -22.57
C GLU A 233 15.19 -8.58 -22.52
N LYS A 234 15.09 -9.29 -21.39
CA LYS A 234 14.13 -10.38 -21.21
C LYS A 234 12.67 -9.92 -21.24
N HIS A 235 12.36 -8.76 -20.66
CA HIS A 235 10.97 -8.35 -20.41
C HIS A 235 10.49 -7.20 -21.29
N VAL A 236 11.40 -6.36 -21.80
CA VAL A 236 11.06 -5.18 -22.61
C VAL A 236 11.45 -5.36 -24.07
N VAL A 237 12.63 -5.92 -24.36
CA VAL A 237 13.11 -6.15 -25.73
C VAL A 237 12.65 -7.50 -26.29
N GLY A 238 12.37 -8.48 -25.43
CA GLY A 238 11.98 -9.83 -25.82
C GLY A 238 13.13 -10.68 -26.36
N LYS A 239 14.36 -10.43 -25.89
CA LYS A 239 15.58 -11.19 -26.22
C LYS A 239 15.97 -12.15 -25.11
#